data_AF-A0A538B9A6-F1
#
_entry.id   AF-A0A538B9A6-F1
#
_cell.length_a   1.000
_cell.length_b   1.000
_cell.length_c   1.000
_cell.angle_alpha   90.00
_cell.angle_beta   90.00
_cell.angle_gamma   90.00
#
_symmetry.space_group_name_H-M   'P 1'
#
loop_
_entity.id
_entity.type
_entity.pdbx_description
1 polymer ?
#
loop_
_entity_poly.entity_id
_entity_poly.type
_entity_poly.pdbx_seq_one_letter_code
_entity_poly.pdbx_strand_id
1 'polypeptide(L)'
;MTQLVNRRDEAESKAPVEIDNRERLLRLGYFVAIVLVLAVVTGFSPFLAVIFAIIAIVMLHEFGHFVTAKWAGMKVTEYFFGFGPRLWSIKKGETEYGVKALPLGGYVRIIGMSNL
;
A
#
# COMPACT_ATOMS: atom_id res chain seq x y z
N MET A 1 -27.73 52.68 6.74
CA MET A 1 -26.38 52.43 7.27
C MET A 1 -26.17 50.96 7.67
N THR A 2 -26.93 50.02 7.09
CA THR A 2 -26.99 48.60 7.53
C THR A 2 -26.37 47.61 6.52
N GLN A 3 -26.13 48.05 5.29
CA GLN A 3 -25.57 47.20 4.21
C GLN A 3 -24.04 47.11 4.21
N LEU A 4 -23.34 48.00 4.94
CA LEU A 4 -21.88 48.06 4.96
C LEU A 4 -21.23 47.17 6.02
N VAL A 5 -21.99 46.78 7.06
CA VAL A 5 -21.50 45.86 8.11
C VAL A 5 -21.58 44.41 7.62
N ASN A 6 -22.70 44.01 7.00
CA ASN A 6 -22.91 42.63 6.52
C ASN A 6 -21.90 42.17 5.45
N ARG A 7 -21.41 43.08 4.60
CA ARG A 7 -20.43 42.77 3.55
C ARG A 7 -19.02 42.47 4.06
N ARG A 8 -18.66 42.91 5.28
CA ARG A 8 -17.34 42.63 5.87
C ARG A 8 -17.31 41.24 6.50
N ASP A 9 -18.40 40.82 7.14
CA ASP A 9 -18.49 39.53 7.81
C ASP A 9 -18.51 38.34 6.81
N GLU A 10 -19.10 38.54 5.62
CA GLU A 10 -19.07 37.54 4.53
C GLU A 10 -17.68 37.37 3.88
N ALA A 11 -16.82 38.39 3.97
CA ALA A 11 -15.47 38.37 3.42
C ALA A 11 -14.46 37.68 4.36
N GLU A 12 -14.69 37.74 5.67
CA GLU A 12 -13.83 37.09 6.68
C GLU A 12 -14.14 35.59 6.84
N SER A 13 -15.39 35.19 6.63
CA SER A 13 -15.86 33.78 6.69
C SER A 13 -15.30 32.87 5.58
N LYS A 14 -14.71 33.45 4.52
CA LYS A 14 -14.18 32.73 3.35
C LYS A 14 -12.65 32.63 3.30
N ALA A 15 -11.95 32.81 4.42
CA ALA A 15 -10.55 32.40 4.48
C ALA A 15 -10.49 30.86 4.30
N PRO A 16 -9.81 30.33 3.27
CA PRO A 16 -9.62 28.89 3.17
C PRO A 16 -8.81 28.48 4.41
N VAL A 17 -9.41 27.67 5.29
CA VAL A 17 -8.66 27.02 6.37
C VAL A 17 -7.59 26.18 5.69
N GLU A 18 -6.35 26.66 5.73
CA GLU A 18 -5.20 25.94 5.24
C GLU A 18 -5.05 24.71 6.14
N ILE A 19 -5.60 23.58 5.69
CA ILE A 19 -5.50 22.31 6.39
C ILE A 19 -4.01 21.96 6.41
N ASP A 20 -3.36 22.22 7.53
CA ASP A 20 -1.96 21.85 7.72
C ASP A 20 -1.85 20.32 7.73
N ASN A 21 -1.65 19.77 6.54
CA ASN A 21 -1.44 18.35 6.35
C ASN A 21 -0.14 17.90 7.05
N ARG A 22 0.79 18.83 7.36
CA ARG A 22 2.03 18.53 8.06
C ARG A 22 1.78 18.07 9.49
N GLU A 23 0.94 18.76 10.26
CA GLU A 23 0.53 18.31 11.59
C GLU A 23 -0.18 16.95 11.55
N ARG A 24 -1.06 16.72 10.58
CA ARG A 24 -1.74 15.42 10.42
C ARG A 24 -0.77 14.29 10.11
N LEU A 25 0.20 14.53 9.22
CA LEU A 25 1.25 13.57 8.87
C LEU A 25 2.21 13.33 10.03
N LEU A 26 2.58 14.37 10.79
CA LEU A 26 3.41 14.26 11.99
C LEU A 26 2.71 13.47 13.10
N ARG A 27 1.41 13.74 13.34
CA ARG A 27 0.59 12.99 14.31
C ARG A 27 0.42 11.53 13.90
N LEU A 28 0.21 11.26 12.61
CA LEU A 28 0.11 9.91 12.08
C LEU A 28 1.45 9.16 12.24
N GLY A 29 2.56 9.80 11.87
CA GLY A 29 3.91 9.22 12.03
C GLY A 29 4.25 8.94 13.50
N TYR A 30 3.92 9.86 14.39
CA TYR A 30 4.10 9.69 15.84
C TYR A 30 3.25 8.54 16.40
N PHE A 31 1.99 8.45 15.98
CA PHE A 31 1.09 7.36 16.38
C PHE A 31 1.63 5.99 15.92
N VAL A 32 2.05 5.89 14.65
CA VAL A 32 2.66 4.67 14.11
C VAL A 32 3.93 4.30 14.88
N ALA A 33 4.79 5.26 15.20
CA ALA A 33 6.01 5.03 15.97
C ALA A 33 5.73 4.51 17.40
N ILE A 34 4.74 5.09 18.10
CA ILE A 34 4.33 4.59 19.43
C ILE A 34 3.84 3.16 19.37
N VAL A 35 2.98 2.83 18.40
CA VAL A 35 2.45 1.47 18.23
C VAL A 35 3.60 0.48 18.00
N LEU A 36 4.57 0.85 17.17
CA LEU A 36 5.75 0.03 16.92
C LEU A 36 6.63 -0.14 18.18
N VAL A 37 6.88 0.94 18.94
CA VAL A 37 7.68 0.88 20.17
C VAL A 37 6.97 0.05 21.24
N LEU A 38 5.66 0.24 21.44
CA LEU A 38 4.87 -0.56 22.38
C LEU A 38 4.85 -2.03 21.98
N ALA A 39 4.72 -2.36 20.70
CA ALA A 39 4.80 -3.75 20.22
C ALA A 39 6.17 -4.39 20.52
N VAL A 40 7.26 -3.63 20.41
CA VAL A 40 8.61 -4.12 20.75
C VAL A 40 8.78 -4.30 22.26
N VAL A 41 8.38 -3.31 23.07
CA VAL A 41 8.55 -3.30 24.53
C VAL A 41 7.66 -4.36 25.22
N THR A 42 6.46 -4.59 24.70
CA THR A 42 5.51 -5.60 25.24
C THR A 42 5.86 -7.05 24.89
N GLY A 43 6.94 -7.29 24.13
CA GLY A 43 7.34 -8.63 23.72
C GLY A 43 6.48 -9.22 22.58
N PHE A 44 5.81 -8.35 21.80
CA PHE A 44 5.10 -8.73 20.56
C PHE A 44 6.04 -8.90 19.36
N SER A 45 7.34 -8.69 19.54
CA SER A 45 8.38 -8.88 18.51
C SER A 45 8.37 -10.26 17.81
N PRO A 46 8.14 -11.42 18.46
CA PRO A 46 8.07 -12.69 17.75
C PRO A 46 6.83 -12.78 16.85
N PHE A 47 5.69 -12.18 17.22
CA PHE A 47 4.50 -12.17 16.39
C PHE A 47 4.71 -11.36 15.11
N LEU A 48 5.35 -10.20 15.20
CA LEU A 48 5.74 -9.43 14.01
C LEU A 48 6.68 -10.25 13.13
N ALA A 49 7.69 -10.91 13.72
CA ALA A 49 8.61 -11.76 12.97
C ALA A 49 7.90 -12.89 12.22
N VAL A 50 6.91 -13.55 12.84
CA VAL A 50 6.10 -14.58 12.18
C VAL A 50 5.28 -14.00 11.03
N ILE A 51 4.65 -12.84 11.21
CA ILE A 51 3.88 -12.18 10.15
C ILE A 51 4.77 -11.86 8.95
N PHE A 52 5.95 -11.27 9.18
CA PHE A 52 6.91 -10.99 8.12
C PHE A 52 7.44 -12.26 7.46
N ALA A 53 7.70 -13.32 8.23
CA ALA A 53 8.14 -14.61 7.70
C ALA A 53 7.07 -15.25 6.80
N ILE A 54 5.80 -15.22 7.19
CA ILE A 54 4.69 -15.73 6.37
C ILE A 54 4.58 -14.95 5.06
N ILE A 55 4.61 -13.62 5.13
CA ILE A 55 4.60 -12.76 3.93
C ILE A 55 5.78 -13.13 3.02
N ALA A 56 6.99 -13.24 3.57
CA ALA A 56 8.18 -13.58 2.80
C ALA A 56 8.06 -14.96 2.13
N ILE A 57 7.55 -15.98 2.84
CA ILE A 57 7.37 -17.33 2.29
C ILE A 57 6.34 -17.34 1.16
N VAL A 58 5.20 -16.67 1.32
CA VAL A 58 4.16 -16.59 0.27
C VAL A 58 4.71 -15.88 -0.97
N MET A 59 5.44 -14.78 -0.77
CA MET A 59 6.06 -14.02 -1.87
C MET A 59 7.10 -14.86 -2.60
N LEU A 60 7.90 -15.64 -1.87
CA LEU A 60 8.88 -16.55 -2.45
C LEU A 60 8.22 -17.72 -3.19
N HIS A 61 7.10 -18.25 -2.68
CA HIS A 61 6.32 -19.29 -3.33
C HIS A 61 5.80 -18.83 -4.70
N GLU A 62 5.20 -17.63 -4.74
CA GLU A 62 4.71 -17.03 -5.98
C GLU A 62 5.84 -16.65 -6.94
N PHE A 63 6.96 -16.16 -6.42
CA PHE A 63 8.16 -15.96 -7.21
C PHE A 63 8.66 -17.28 -7.82
N GLY A 64 8.56 -18.39 -7.11
CA GLY A 64 8.84 -19.73 -7.63
C GLY A 64 7.98 -20.08 -8.84
N HIS A 65 6.67 -19.81 -8.79
CA HIS A 65 5.76 -19.98 -9.95
C HIS A 65 6.17 -19.09 -11.11
N PHE A 66 6.50 -17.82 -10.84
CA PHE A 66 6.97 -16.88 -11.85
C PHE A 66 8.23 -17.37 -12.56
N VAL A 67 9.26 -17.76 -11.80
CA VAL A 67 10.54 -18.23 -12.36
C VAL A 67 10.33 -19.52 -13.15
N THR A 68 9.58 -20.48 -12.59
CA THR A 68 9.33 -21.76 -13.25
C THR A 68 8.56 -21.58 -14.56
N ALA A 69 7.55 -20.72 -14.58
CA ALA A 69 6.82 -20.39 -15.81
C ALA A 69 7.71 -19.75 -16.87
N LYS A 70 8.58 -18.81 -16.48
CA LYS A 70 9.53 -18.16 -17.40
C LYS A 70 10.57 -19.14 -17.93
N TRP A 71 11.03 -20.08 -17.11
CA TRP A 71 11.94 -21.16 -17.52
C TRP A 71 11.26 -22.18 -18.44
N ALA A 72 9.99 -22.49 -18.21
CA ALA A 72 9.19 -23.36 -19.08
C ALA A 72 8.78 -22.67 -20.41
N GLY A 73 9.20 -21.43 -20.65
CA GLY A 73 8.81 -20.66 -21.84
C GLY A 73 7.36 -20.19 -21.83
N MET A 74 6.66 -20.30 -20.70
CA MET A 74 5.29 -19.82 -20.55
C MET A 74 5.26 -18.29 -20.38
N LYS A 75 4.24 -17.67 -20.96
CA LYS A 75 4.08 -16.21 -20.88
C LYS A 75 3.42 -15.84 -19.55
N VAL A 76 4.14 -15.09 -18.73
CA VAL A 76 3.58 -14.47 -17.51
C VAL A 76 3.12 -13.06 -17.87
N THR A 77 1.82 -12.77 -17.68
CA THR A 77 1.23 -11.47 -17.98
C THR A 77 1.24 -10.52 -16.80
N GLU A 78 1.08 -11.02 -15.58
CA GLU A 78 0.97 -10.18 -14.38
C GLU A 78 1.76 -10.81 -13.23
N TYR A 79 2.47 -9.97 -12.49
CA TYR A 79 3.16 -10.31 -11.25
C TYR A 79 2.98 -9.15 -10.26
N PHE A 80 2.11 -9.33 -9.28
CA PHE A 80 1.80 -8.28 -8.31
C PHE A 80 2.12 -8.72 -6.91
N PHE A 81 2.73 -7.82 -6.18
CA PHE A 81 2.95 -7.94 -4.76
C PHE A 81 1.77 -7.33 -4.01
N GLY A 82 1.14 -8.12 -3.15
CA GLY A 82 0.05 -7.72 -2.28
C GLY A 82 -1.34 -7.89 -2.88
N PHE A 83 -2.33 -7.49 -2.07
CA PHE A 83 -3.76 -7.47 -2.38
C PHE A 83 -4.34 -6.05 -2.24
N GLY A 84 -5.54 -5.86 -2.77
CA GLY A 84 -6.28 -4.60 -2.68
C GLY A 84 -5.94 -3.59 -3.79
N PRO A 85 -6.12 -2.28 -3.54
CA PRO A 85 -5.97 -1.25 -4.56
C PRO A 85 -4.52 -1.19 -5.05
N ARG A 86 -4.37 -1.05 -6.37
CA ARG A 86 -3.08 -0.95 -7.06
C ARG A 86 -2.42 0.37 -6.69
N LEU A 87 -1.30 0.30 -5.96
CA LEU A 87 -0.51 1.48 -5.62
C LEU A 87 0.37 1.88 -6.79
N TRP A 88 1.04 0.88 -7.38
CA TRP A 88 2.00 1.12 -8.43
C TRP A 88 2.16 -0.10 -9.34
N SER A 89 2.61 0.15 -10.56
CA SER A 89 2.82 -0.87 -11.57
C SER A 89 3.69 -0.38 -12.71
N ILE A 90 4.49 -1.29 -13.24
CA ILE A 90 5.33 -1.10 -14.40
C ILE A 90 5.20 -2.31 -15.33
N LYS A 91 4.94 -2.05 -16.61
CA LYS A 91 4.95 -3.08 -17.63
C LYS A 91 6.35 -3.21 -18.22
N LYS A 92 6.96 -4.39 -18.12
CA LYS A 92 8.28 -4.68 -18.71
C LYS A 92 8.18 -5.91 -19.62
N GLY A 93 8.23 -5.65 -20.93
CA GLY A 93 8.02 -6.67 -21.96
C GLY A 93 6.59 -7.19 -21.93
N GLU A 94 6.42 -8.49 -21.71
CA GLU A 94 5.11 -9.15 -21.65
C GLU A 94 4.52 -9.23 -20.23
N THR A 95 5.30 -8.91 -19.20
CA THR A 95 4.91 -9.04 -17.79
C THR A 95 4.67 -7.66 -17.18
N GLU A 96 3.52 -7.49 -16.54
CA GLU A 96 3.20 -6.33 -15.72
C GLU A 96 3.56 -6.61 -14.26
N TYR A 97 4.52 -5.85 -13.74
CA TYR A 97 4.95 -5.91 -12.35
C TYR A 97 4.23 -4.83 -11.56
N GLY A 98 3.82 -5.10 -10.33
CA GLY A 98 3.25 -4.04 -9.51
C GLY A 98 3.15 -4.36 -8.04
N VAL A 99 2.74 -3.36 -7.27
CA VAL A 99 2.54 -3.44 -5.83
C VAL A 99 1.15 -2.90 -5.49
N LYS A 100 0.44 -3.64 -4.64
CA LYS A 100 -0.87 -3.29 -4.10
C LYS A 100 -0.74 -2.89 -2.63
N ALA A 101 -1.76 -2.21 -2.11
CA ALA A 101 -1.70 -1.56 -0.81
C ALA A 101 -1.52 -2.50 0.38
N LEU A 102 -1.96 -3.76 0.29
CA LEU A 102 -1.85 -4.73 1.37
C LEU A 102 -0.75 -5.75 1.05
N PRO A 103 0.38 -5.79 1.78
CA PRO A 103 1.47 -6.72 1.52
C PRO A 103 1.17 -8.17 1.98
N LEU A 104 -0.10 -8.57 2.06
CA LEU A 104 -0.55 -9.84 2.64
C LEU A 104 -0.41 -11.06 1.71
N GLY A 105 0.45 -11.00 0.69
CA GLY A 105 0.71 -12.05 -0.30
C GLY A 105 1.04 -11.45 -1.67
N GLY A 106 0.74 -12.13 -2.77
CA GLY A 106 0.77 -11.55 -4.11
C GLY A 106 -0.08 -12.37 -5.10
N TYR A 107 0.12 -12.16 -6.39
CA TYR A 107 -0.38 -13.10 -7.39
C TYR A 107 0.45 -13.08 -8.68
N VAL A 108 0.49 -14.23 -9.35
CA VAL A 108 1.13 -14.41 -10.66
C VAL A 108 0.08 -14.89 -11.65
N ARG A 109 -0.07 -14.19 -12.78
CA ARG A 109 -0.94 -14.62 -13.89
C ARG A 109 -0.08 -15.21 -15.01
N ILE A 110 -0.31 -16.48 -15.29
CA ILE A 110 0.40 -17.24 -16.33
C ILE A 110 -0.60 -17.60 -17.43
N ILE A 111 -0.27 -17.29 -18.67
CA ILE A 111 -1.10 -17.62 -19.84
C ILE A 111 -1.13 -19.14 -19.99
N GLY A 112 -2.33 -19.72 -20.10
CA GLY A 112 -2.52 -21.16 -20.28
C GLY A 112 -2.89 -21.92 -19.00
N MET A 113 -2.79 -21.30 -17.82
CA MET A 113 -3.54 -21.78 -16.65
C MET A 113 -4.96 -21.23 -16.73
N SER A 114 -5.79 -21.89 -17.54
CA SER A 114 -7.24 -21.78 -17.45
C SER A 114 -7.67 -22.25 -16.07
N ASN A 115 -8.35 -21.39 -15.30
CA ASN A 115 -9.08 -21.83 -14.12
C ASN A 115 -10.03 -22.97 -14.54
N LEU A 116 -9.83 -24.17 -13.98
CA LEU A 116 -10.90 -25.15 -13.82
C LEU A 116 -11.79 -24.71 -12.65
#